data_AF-A0A5N3XU50-F1
#
_entry.id   AF-A0A5N3XU50-F1
#
_cell.length_a   1.000
_cell.length_b   1.000
_cell.length_c   1.000
_cell.angle_alpha   90.00
_cell.angle_beta   90.00
_cell.angle_gamma   90.00
#
_symmetry.space_group_name_H-M   'P 1'
#
loop_
_entity.id
_entity.type
_entity.pdbx_description
1 polymer ?
#
loop_
_entity_poly.entity_id
_entity_poly.type
_entity_poly.pdbx_seq_one_letter_code
_entity_poly.pdbx_strand_id
1 'polypeptide(L)' 'MPTKTLRITTRKTPCGEGSKTWDQFQTRIHKQLTDLHSPCEIVKKITSVSIEPRVEVEGTTADA' A
#
# COMPACT_ATOMS: atom_id res chain seq x y z
N MET A 1 5.40 -9.65 -0.24
CA MET A 1 5.29 -9.32 -1.68
C MET A 1 6.28 -8.22 -2.02
N PRO A 2 6.73 -8.11 -3.29
CA PRO A 2 7.56 -6.98 -3.70
C PRO A 2 6.83 -5.64 -3.50
N THR A 3 7.53 -4.65 -2.96
CA THR A 3 7.01 -3.28 -2.79
C THR A 3 6.80 -2.65 -4.17
N LYS A 4 5.58 -2.20 -4.46
CA LYS A 4 5.31 -1.45 -5.69
C LYS A 4 5.72 0.01 -5.47
N THR A 5 6.59 0.52 -6.33
CA THR A 5 7.05 1.92 -6.25
C THR A 5 6.42 2.72 -7.39
N LEU A 6 5.50 3.61 -7.07
CA LEU A 6 4.95 4.59 -8.01
C LEU A 6 5.90 5.78 -8.05
N ARG A 7 6.39 6.13 -9.24
CA ARG A 7 7.34 7.23 -9.44
C ARG A 7 6.69 8.30 -10.30
N ILE A 8 6.72 9.54 -9.82
CA ILE A 8 6.29 10.70 -10.58
C ILE A 8 7.45 11.69 -10.60
N THR A 9 7.92 12.02 -11.80
CA THR A 9 8.93 13.06 -12.01
C THR A 9 8.25 14.30 -12.56
N THR A 10 8.22 15.37 -11.77
CA THR A 10 7.62 16.65 -12.18
C THR A 10 8.70 17.72 -12.32
N ARG A 11 8.43 18.71 -13.17
CA ARG A 11 9.26 19.92 -13.22
C ARG A 11 9.01 20.73 -11.94
N LYS A 12 10.08 21.27 -11.34
CA LYS A 12 9.94 22.12 -10.15
C LYS A 12 9.20 23.41 -10.46
N THR A 13 9.48 24.02 -11.61
CA THR A 13 8.89 25.30 -12.00
C THR A 13 7.55 25.11 -12.72
N PRO A 14 6.49 25.86 -12.33
CA PRO A 14 5.16 25.72 -12.91
C PRO A 14 5.04 26.40 -14.29
N CYS A 15 5.78 27.49 -14.51
CA CYS A 15 5.73 28.31 -15.73
C CYS A 15 6.68 27.84 -16.84
N GLY A 16 7.53 26.85 -16.58
CA GLY A 16 8.46 26.35 -17.59
C GLY A 16 9.69 27.23 -17.87
N GLU A 17 9.89 28.30 -17.10
CA GLU A 17 11.10 29.14 -17.12
C GLU A 17 12.13 28.68 -16.06
N GLY A 18 13.35 29.24 -16.13
CA GLY A 18 14.47 28.92 -15.25
C GLY A 18 15.18 27.60 -15.56
N SER A 19 16.13 27.21 -14.69
CA SER A 19 16.93 25.99 -14.84
C SER A 19 16.07 24.74 -14.84
N LYS A 20 16.39 23.79 -15.74
CA LYS A 20 15.70 22.50 -15.87
C LYS A 20 15.96 21.63 -14.63
N THR A 21 15.14 21.84 -13.61
CA THR A 21 15.18 21.12 -12.34
C THR A 21 13.91 20.30 -12.17
N TRP A 22 14.06 19.10 -11.61
CA TRP A 22 13.01 18.11 -11.52
C TRP A 22 12.93 17.56 -10.10
N ASP A 23 11.71 17.32 -9.63
CA ASP A 23 11.45 16.56 -8.41
C ASP A 23 11.17 15.10 -8.74
N GLN A 24 11.56 14.21 -7.83
CA GLN A 24 11.36 12.77 -7.97
C GLN A 24 10.51 12.26 -6.81
N PHE A 25 9.20 12.37 -6.95
CA PHE A 25 8.27 11.85 -5.96
C PHE A 25 8.15 10.34 -6.07
N GLN A 26 8.16 9.66 -4.93
CA GLN A 26 7.96 8.21 -4.84
C GLN A 26 6.90 7.89 -3.79
N THR A 27 5.90 7.11 -4.18
CA THR A 27 4.99 6.43 -3.26
C THR A 27 5.33 4.95 -3.26
N ARG A 28 5.55 4.38 -2.08
CA ARG A 28 5.90 2.97 -1.91
C ARG A 28 4.72 2.25 -1.26
N ILE A 29 4.12 1.32 -2.01
CA ILE A 29 3.00 0.51 -1.55
C ILE A 29 3.57 -0.81 -1.04
N HIS A 30 3.46 -1.01 0.27
CA HIS A 30 3.91 -2.21 0.96
C HIS A 30 2.73 -3.18 1.09
N LYS A 31 2.85 -4.37 0.49
CA LYS A 31 1.84 -5.43 0.59
C LYS A 31 2.43 -6.65 1.29
N GLN A 32 1.72 -7.14 2.30
CA GLN A 32 2.04 -8.37 3.03
C GLN A 32 0.89 -9.38 2.83
N LEU A 33 1.19 -10.67 2.94
CA LEU A 33 0.20 -11.75 2.87
C LEU A 33 0.38 -12.59 4.13
N THR A 34 -0.72 -12.79 4.84
CA THR A 34 -0.80 -13.70 5.97
C THR A 34 -1.84 -14.76 5.61
N ASP A 35 -1.40 -16.01 5.54
CA ASP A 35 -2.28 -17.15 5.32
C ASP A 35 -2.57 -17.83 6.66
N LEU A 36 -3.82 -18.24 6.86
CA LEU A 36 -4.28 -18.88 8.08
C LEU A 36 -5.29 -19.97 7.75
N HIS A 37 -4.99 -21.20 8.18
CA HIS A 37 -5.96 -22.28 8.14
C HIS A 37 -6.81 -22.24 9.42
N SER A 38 -7.97 -21.60 9.36
CA SER A 38 -8.90 -21.47 10.48
C SER A 38 -10.31 -21.15 9.99
N PRO A 39 -11.36 -21.48 10.78
CA PRO A 39 -12.71 -21.07 10.46
C PRO A 39 -12.83 -19.54 10.39
N CYS A 40 -13.73 -19.07 9.51
CA CYS A 40 -13.91 -17.65 9.20
C CYS A 40 -14.28 -16.78 10.42
N GLU A 41 -14.84 -17.35 11.48
CA GLU A 41 -15.10 -16.67 12.76
C GLU A 41 -13.80 -16.21 13.47
N ILE A 42 -12.77 -17.05 13.45
CA ILE A 42 -11.47 -16.75 14.09
C ILE A 42 -10.71 -15.71 13.25
N VAL A 43 -10.78 -15.82 11.93
CA VAL A 43 -10.14 -14.86 11.00
C VAL A 43 -10.68 -13.44 11.23
N LYS A 44 -12.00 -13.28 11.37
CA LYS A 44 -12.63 -11.99 11.65
C LYS A 44 -12.17 -11.37 12.96
N LYS A 45 -12.01 -12.20 14.00
CA LYS A 45 -11.52 -11.76 15.31
C LYS A 45 -10.07 -11.26 15.23
N ILE A 46 -9.21 -11.95 14.48
CA ILE A 46 -7.82 -11.56 14.27
C ILE A 46 -7.73 -10.24 13.49
N THR A 47 -8.51 -10.09 12.41
CA THR A 47 -8.54 -8.85 11.61
C THR A 47 -9.12 -7.65 12.38
N SER A 48 -9.84 -7.87 13.47
CA SER A 48 -10.42 -6.80 14.30
C SER A 48 -9.45 -6.20 15.32
N VAL A 49 -8.27 -6.81 15.51
CA VAL A 49 -7.26 -6.34 16.47
C VAL A 49 -6.58 -5.08 15.93
N SER A 50 -6.78 -3.95 16.61
CA SER A 50 -6.06 -2.66 16.51
C SER A 50 -5.16 -2.47 15.27
N ILE A 51 -5.79 -2.36 14.10
CA ILE A 51 -5.10 -1.94 12.89
C ILE A 51 -5.00 -0.42 12.90
N GLU A 52 -3.80 0.10 12.67
CA GLU A 52 -3.59 1.54 12.50
C GLU A 52 -4.34 2.01 11.24
N PRO A 53 -5.09 3.13 11.27
CA PRO A 53 -6.02 3.54 10.19
C PRO A 53 -5.37 3.80 8.82
N ARG A 54 -4.05 3.68 8.71
CA ARG A 54 -3.28 3.82 7.47
C ARG A 54 -3.06 2.50 6.72
N VAL A 55 -3.54 1.38 7.25
CA VAL A 55 -3.37 0.06 6.65
C VAL A 55 -4.73 -0.48 6.19
N GLU A 56 -4.84 -0.74 4.89
CA GLU A 56 -5.98 -1.43 4.30
C GLU A 56 -5.77 -2.94 4.39
N VAL A 57 -6.78 -3.66 4.89
CA VAL A 57 -6.77 -5.13 5.01
C VAL A 57 -7.95 -5.70 4.23
N GLU A 58 -7.65 -6.63 3.33
CA GLU A 58 -8.62 -7.40 2.56
C GLU A 58 -8.54 -8.86 2.99
N GLY A 59 -9.69 -9.46 3.32
CA GLY A 59 -9.78 -10.86 3.72
C GLY A 59 -10.42 -11.71 2.62
N THR A 60 -9.76 -12.80 2.23
CA THR A 60 -10.31 -13.79 1.30
C THR A 60 -10.47 -15.12 2.05
N THR A 61 -11.70 -15.66 2.08
CA THR A 61 -11.97 -17.00 2.60
C THR A 61 -12.01 -17.98 1.45
N ALA A 62 -11.14 -18.99 1.48
CA ALA A 62 -11.24 -20.15 0.60
C ALA A 62 -11.93 -21.27 1.36
N ASP A 63 -13.19 -21.53 1.04
CA ASP A 63 -13.85 -22.78 1.45
C ASP A 63 -13.31 -23.91 0.55
N ALA A 64 -12.91 -25.02 1.16
CA ALA A 64 -12.43 -26.20 0.44
C ALA A 64 -13.54 -26.87 -0.38
#